data_AF-A0A3D1PCX1-F1
#
_entry.id   AF-A0A3D1PCX1-F1
#
_cell.length_a   1.000
_cell.length_b   1.000
_cell.length_c   1.000
_cell.angle_alpha   90.00
_cell.angle_beta   90.00
_cell.angle_gamma   90.00
#
_symmetry.space_group_name_H-M   'P 1'
#
loop_
_entity.id
_entity.type
_entity.pdbx_description
1 polymer ?
#
loop_
_entity_poly.entity_id
_entity_poly.type
_entity_poly.pdbx_seq_one_letter_code
_entity_poly.pdbx_strand_id
1 'polypeptide(L)'
;MNELASKWPKRLPELTDEQQRIRDDFMNHWLQILPKRYGILERFNHSYPLRTQHSKIKRTLDIGAGRGEHLNYEDISSQDYTAMELRPELAEVIRLAYPSVKVVVGDCQERI
;
A
#
# COMPACT_ATOMS: atom_id res chain seq x y z
N MET A 1 1.06 -12.85 -35.66
CA MET A 1 0.59 -11.73 -34.80
C MET A 1 0.51 -12.25 -33.37
N ASN A 2 1.06 -11.50 -32.42
CA ASN A 2 1.48 -12.00 -31.11
C ASN A 2 0.28 -12.19 -30.16
N GLU A 3 0.03 -13.42 -29.73
CA GLU A 3 -1.12 -13.88 -28.91
C GLU A 3 -1.11 -13.33 -27.45
N LEU A 4 -0.08 -12.57 -27.08
CA LEU A 4 0.12 -12.01 -25.74
C LEU A 4 -0.63 -10.68 -25.51
N ALA A 5 -1.03 -9.97 -26.57
CA ALA A 5 -1.62 -8.64 -26.45
C ALA A 5 -3.07 -8.62 -25.93
N SER A 6 -3.78 -9.76 -25.91
CA SER A 6 -5.20 -9.80 -25.50
C SER A 6 -5.45 -10.18 -24.03
N LYS A 7 -4.41 -10.52 -23.26
CA LYS A 7 -4.56 -11.04 -21.87
C LYS A 7 -4.37 -9.96 -20.78
N TRP A 8 -4.02 -8.73 -21.16
CA TRP A 8 -3.75 -7.64 -20.22
C TRP A 8 -4.40 -6.32 -20.67
N PRO A 9 -4.92 -5.50 -19.73
CA PRO A 9 -4.98 -5.74 -18.28
C PRO A 9 -5.95 -6.87 -17.92
N LYS A 10 -5.62 -7.64 -16.87
CA LYS A 10 -6.53 -8.67 -16.34
C LYS A 10 -7.81 -7.97 -15.87
N ARG A 11 -8.96 -8.40 -16.39
CA ARG A 11 -10.25 -7.97 -15.85
C ARG A 11 -10.55 -8.79 -14.60
N LEU A 12 -10.61 -8.11 -13.46
CA LEU A 12 -11.06 -8.71 -12.21
C LEU A 12 -12.58 -8.87 -12.25
N PRO A 13 -13.16 -9.95 -11.70
CA PRO A 13 -14.60 -10.05 -11.56
C PRO A 13 -15.11 -8.96 -10.61
N GLU A 14 -16.24 -8.36 -10.93
CA GLU A 14 -16.95 -7.49 -10.00
C GLU A 14 -17.43 -8.33 -8.81
N LEU A 15 -17.12 -7.85 -7.62
CA LEU A 15 -17.57 -8.46 -6.38
C LEU A 15 -18.97 -7.95 -6.04
N THR A 16 -19.81 -8.81 -5.49
CA THR A 16 -21.05 -8.35 -4.86
C THR A 16 -20.73 -7.47 -3.64
N ASP A 17 -21.66 -6.63 -3.21
CA ASP A 17 -21.50 -5.81 -2.00
C ASP A 17 -21.11 -6.64 -0.77
N GLU A 18 -21.67 -7.85 -0.64
CA GLU A 18 -21.33 -8.77 0.45
C GLU A 18 -19.89 -9.29 0.33
N GLN A 19 -19.46 -9.71 -0.86
CA GLN A 19 -18.09 -10.17 -1.10
C GLN A 19 -17.08 -9.04 -0.86
N GLN A 20 -17.41 -7.83 -1.30
CA GLN A 20 -16.60 -6.64 -1.08
C GLN A 20 -16.44 -6.37 0.43
N ARG A 21 -17.55 -6.42 1.18
CA ARG A 21 -17.54 -6.24 2.64
C ARG A 21 -16.70 -7.30 3.36
N ILE A 22 -16.84 -8.58 2.99
CA ILE A 22 -16.04 -9.67 3.56
C ILE A 22 -14.56 -9.48 3.26
N ARG A 23 -14.22 -9.10 2.03
CA ARG A 23 -12.84 -8.82 1.63
C ARG A 23 -12.24 -7.69 2.45
N ASP A 24 -12.96 -6.59 2.62
CA ASP A 24 -12.46 -5.43 3.37
C ASP A 24 -12.33 -5.71 4.86
N ASP A 25 -13.27 -6.43 5.46
CA ASP A 25 -13.17 -6.91 6.84
C ASP A 25 -11.94 -7.81 7.04
N PHE A 26 -11.75 -8.79 6.15
CA PHE A 26 -10.58 -9.66 6.18
C PHE A 26 -9.28 -8.87 6.06
N MET A 27 -9.18 -7.93 5.11
CA MET A 27 -7.98 -7.11 4.92
C MET A 27 -7.67 -6.27 6.17
N ASN A 28 -8.68 -5.63 6.75
CA ASN A 28 -8.54 -4.85 7.96
C ASN A 28 -8.11 -5.70 9.16
N HIS A 29 -8.65 -6.90 9.31
CA HIS A 29 -8.26 -7.84 10.35
C HIS A 29 -6.84 -8.37 10.14
N TRP A 30 -6.51 -8.76 8.91
CA TRP A 30 -5.20 -9.31 8.56
C TRP A 30 -4.07 -8.33 8.84
N LEU A 31 -4.23 -7.06 8.46
CA LEU A 31 -3.24 -6.01 8.71
C LEU A 31 -3.04 -5.73 10.21
N GLN A 32 -4.00 -6.07 11.08
CA GLN A 32 -3.82 -5.99 12.54
C GLN A 32 -3.07 -7.19 13.12
N ILE A 33 -3.18 -8.36 12.49
CA ILE A 33 -2.56 -9.61 12.94
C ILE A 33 -1.13 -9.75 12.42
N LEU A 34 -0.92 -9.44 11.15
CA LEU A 34 0.33 -9.66 10.42
C LEU A 34 1.57 -9.18 11.20
N PRO A 35 1.67 -7.91 11.64
CA PRO A 35 2.86 -7.43 12.35
C PRO A 35 3.06 -8.11 13.71
N LYS A 36 1.99 -8.57 14.37
CA LYS A 36 2.05 -9.20 15.70
C LYS A 36 2.47 -10.66 15.64
N ARG A 37 2.00 -11.41 14.64
CA ARG A 37 2.27 -12.86 14.50
C ARG A 37 3.46 -13.17 13.58
N TYR A 38 3.73 -12.29 12.62
CA TYR A 38 4.72 -12.52 11.57
C TYR A 38 5.74 -11.37 11.48
N GLY A 39 6.02 -10.70 12.61
CA GLY A 39 6.89 -9.52 12.67
C GLY A 39 8.29 -9.69 12.05
N ILE A 40 8.86 -10.90 12.07
CA ILE A 40 10.14 -11.18 11.40
C ILE A 40 10.01 -11.05 9.87
N LEU A 41 8.93 -11.59 9.30
CA LEU A 41 8.65 -11.50 7.86
C LEU A 41 8.29 -10.07 7.48
N GLU A 42 7.49 -9.40 8.31
CA GLU A 42 7.13 -8.00 8.14
C GLU A 42 8.40 -7.13 8.09
N ARG A 43 9.28 -7.22 9.09
CA ARG A 43 10.55 -6.48 9.10
C ARG A 43 11.41 -6.80 7.89
N PHE A 44 11.53 -8.07 7.53
CA PHE A 44 12.29 -8.46 6.35
C PHE A 44 11.73 -7.81 5.09
N ASN A 45 10.42 -7.93 4.84
CA ASN A 45 9.77 -7.39 3.65
C ASN A 45 9.91 -5.87 3.55
N HIS A 46 9.74 -5.13 4.64
CA HIS A 46 9.79 -3.67 4.62
C HIS A 46 11.21 -3.11 4.57
N SER A 47 12.18 -3.80 5.17
CA SER A 47 13.59 -3.37 5.13
C SER A 47 14.33 -3.82 3.88
N TYR A 48 13.85 -4.84 3.18
CA TYR A 48 14.53 -5.39 2.00
C TYR A 48 14.69 -4.37 0.86
N PRO A 49 13.65 -3.59 0.47
CA PRO A 49 13.79 -2.54 -0.55
C PRO A 49 14.78 -1.44 -0.17
N LEU A 50 15.00 -1.21 1.13
CA LEU A 50 15.90 -0.15 1.62
C LEU A 50 17.37 -0.43 1.31
N ARG A 51 17.73 -1.69 1.07
CA ARG A 51 19.10 -2.11 0.75
C ARG A 51 19.64 -1.50 -0.55
N THR A 52 18.73 -1.21 -1.47
CA THR A 52 19.06 -0.59 -2.76
C THR A 52 18.54 0.83 -2.86
N GLN A 53 17.98 1.37 -1.78
CA GLN A 53 17.47 2.72 -1.73
C GLN A 53 18.64 3.70 -1.93
N HIS A 54 18.56 4.45 -3.02
CA HIS A 54 19.56 5.47 -3.28
C HIS A 54 19.31 6.66 -2.34
N SER A 55 20.37 7.17 -1.69
CA SER A 55 20.33 8.39 -0.85
C SER A 55 19.84 9.67 -1.54
N LYS A 56 19.50 9.60 -2.83
CA LYS A 56 19.00 10.70 -3.65
C LYS A 56 17.52 10.57 -3.98
N ILE A 57 16.81 9.57 -3.46
CA ILE A 57 15.36 9.51 -3.62
C ILE A 57 14.78 10.75 -2.94
N LYS A 58 14.08 11.56 -3.73
CA LYS A 58 13.43 12.80 -3.28
C LYS A 58 11.91 12.69 -3.29
N ARG A 59 11.36 11.73 -4.02
CA ARG A 59 9.92 11.53 -4.15
C ARG A 59 9.61 10.05 -4.15
N THR A 60 8.63 9.67 -3.34
CA THR A 60 8.19 8.28 -3.19
C THR A 60 6.69 8.22 -3.36
N LEU A 61 6.23 7.23 -4.13
CA LEU A 61 4.84 6.86 -4.26
C LEU A 61 4.70 5.42 -3.76
N ASP A 62 3.98 5.25 -2.66
CA ASP A 62 3.62 3.95 -2.10
C ASP A 62 2.19 3.60 -2.52
N ILE A 63 2.03 2.50 -3.26
CA ILE A 63 0.74 2.06 -3.83
C ILE A 63 0.26 0.86 -3.05
N GLY A 64 -0.93 0.96 -2.46
CA GLY A 64 -1.41 -0.06 -1.54
C GLY A 64 -0.71 0.06 -0.19
N ALA A 65 -0.59 1.29 0.31
CA ALA A 65 0.18 1.65 1.49
C ALA A 65 -0.32 0.99 2.79
N GLY A 66 -1.51 0.37 2.78
CA GLY A 66 -2.04 -0.33 3.95
C GLY A 66 -2.19 0.62 5.14
N ARG A 67 -1.55 0.30 6.27
CA ARG A 67 -1.53 1.17 7.46
C ARG A 67 -0.27 2.03 7.54
N GLY A 68 0.52 2.09 6.47
CA GLY A 68 1.77 2.82 6.39
C GLY A 68 2.95 2.06 7.01
N GLU A 69 2.96 0.73 6.93
CA GLU A 69 3.98 -0.11 7.56
C GLU A 69 5.40 0.22 7.06
N HIS A 70 5.58 0.53 5.78
CA HIS A 70 6.85 0.97 5.19
C HIS A 70 7.40 2.27 5.84
N LEU A 71 6.52 3.18 6.26
CA LEU A 71 6.90 4.46 6.85
C LEU A 71 7.66 4.30 8.18
N ASN A 72 7.53 3.14 8.85
CA ASN A 72 8.31 2.85 10.07
C ASN A 72 9.80 2.58 9.78
N TYR A 73 10.15 2.28 8.54
CA TYR A 73 11.49 1.82 8.16
C TYR A 73 12.22 2.82 7.25
N GLU A 74 11.49 3.68 6.55
CA GLU A 74 12.05 4.70 5.67
C GLU A 74 12.36 6.02 6.40
N ASP A 75 13.39 6.74 5.93
CA ASP A 75 13.59 8.13 6.32
C ASP A 75 12.62 9.02 5.53
N ILE A 76 11.43 9.23 6.09
CA ILE A 76 10.38 10.06 5.50
C ILE A 76 10.72 11.56 5.58
N SER A 77 11.64 11.97 6.45
CA SER A 77 11.99 13.39 6.63
C SER A 77 12.79 13.96 5.46
N SER A 78 13.43 13.09 4.68
CA SER A 78 14.26 13.45 3.53
C SER A 78 13.56 13.29 2.18
N GLN A 79 12.28 12.89 2.18
CA GLN A 79 11.51 12.50 0.99
C GLN A 79 10.16 13.23 0.94
N ASP A 80 9.72 13.62 -0.26
CA ASP A 80 8.33 13.98 -0.53
C ASP A 80 7.53 12.69 -0.79
N TYR A 81 6.85 12.22 0.25
CA TYR A 81 6.21 10.91 0.30
C TYR A 81 4.71 11.02 0.04
N THR A 82 4.22 10.27 -0.95
CA THR A 82 2.79 10.06 -1.20
C THR A 82 2.42 8.61 -0.93
N ALA A 83 1.58 8.38 0.07
CA ALA A 83 0.94 7.11 0.34
C ALA A 83 -0.43 7.07 -0.33
N MET A 84 -0.65 6.09 -1.19
CA MET A 84 -1.94 5.86 -1.83
C MET A 84 -2.54 4.55 -1.36
N GLU A 85 -3.77 4.61 -0.86
CA GLU A 85 -4.49 3.44 -0.38
C GLU A 85 -5.92 3.42 -0.92
N LEU A 86 -6.40 2.23 -1.25
CA LEU A 86 -7.74 2.06 -1.80
C LEU A 86 -8.82 2.30 -0.75
N ARG A 87 -8.52 1.94 0.51
CA ARG A 87 -9.48 1.95 1.62
C ARG A 87 -9.38 3.23 2.46
N PRO A 88 -10.45 4.05 2.55
CA PRO A 88 -10.42 5.30 3.31
C PRO A 88 -10.05 5.13 4.79
N GLU A 89 -10.50 4.06 5.43
CA GLU A 89 -10.25 3.79 6.85
C GLU A 89 -8.78 3.47 7.14
N LEU A 90 -8.10 2.83 6.19
CA LEU A 90 -6.67 2.54 6.30
C LEU A 90 -5.84 3.81 6.02
N ALA A 91 -6.24 4.59 5.01
CA ALA A 91 -5.63 5.89 4.72
C ALA A 91 -5.70 6.84 5.93
N GLU A 92 -6.80 6.84 6.69
CA GLU A 92 -6.93 7.67 7.88
C GLU A 92 -5.94 7.29 8.99
N VAL A 93 -5.61 6.00 9.14
CA VAL A 93 -4.56 5.56 10.06
C VAL A 93 -3.22 6.22 9.70
N ILE A 94 -2.89 6.31 8.41
CA ILE A 94 -1.66 6.95 7.94
C ILE A 94 -1.69 8.46 8.22
N ARG A 95 -2.80 9.15 7.92
CA ARG A 95 -2.92 10.60 8.18
C ARG A 95 -2.69 10.96 9.64
N LEU A 96 -3.26 10.16 10.54
CA LEU A 96 -3.14 10.36 11.98
C LEU A 96 -1.72 10.06 12.50
N ALA A 97 -1.08 9.00 11.99
CA ALA A 97 0.24 8.57 12.44
C ALA A 97 1.39 9.38 11.81
N TYR A 98 1.21 9.85 10.57
CA TYR A 98 2.25 10.51 9.76
C TYR A 98 1.74 11.79 9.09
N PRO A 99 1.53 12.89 9.85
CA PRO A 99 0.92 14.12 9.32
C PRO A 99 1.73 14.80 8.20
N SER A 100 3.01 14.49 8.04
CA SER A 100 3.86 15.03 6.97
C SER A 100 3.76 14.26 5.65
N VAL A 101 3.11 13.10 5.63
CA VAL A 101 2.94 12.26 4.43
C VAL A 101 1.68 12.69 3.68
N LYS A 102 1.78 12.85 2.36
CA LYS A 102 0.61 13.08 1.53
C LYS A 102 -0.16 11.78 1.38
N VAL A 103 -1.41 11.75 1.85
CA VAL A 103 -2.26 10.55 1.77
C VAL A 103 -3.36 10.74 0.73
N VAL A 104 -3.40 9.85 -0.26
CA VAL A 104 -4.40 9.83 -1.34
C VAL A 104 -5.25 8.57 -1.20
N VAL A 105 -6.58 8.72 -1.23
CA VAL A 105 -7.50 7.60 -1.34
C VAL A 105 -7.86 7.43 -2.81
N GLY A 106 -7.59 6.25 -3.38
CA GLY A 106 -7.89 6.01 -4.79
C GLY A 106 -7.44 4.64 -5.30
N ASP A 107 -8.00 4.26 -6.45
CA ASP A 107 -7.56 3.09 -7.20
C ASP A 107 -6.44 3.48 -8.17
N CYS A 108 -5.28 2.81 -8.07
CA CYS A 108 -4.12 3.05 -8.92
C CYS A 108 -4.37 2.78 -10.42
N GLN A 109 -5.46 2.09 -10.74
CA GLN A 109 -5.89 1.80 -12.10
C GLN A 109 -6.70 2.95 -12.72
N GLU A 110 -7.22 3.86 -11.88
CA GLU A 110 -7.99 5.02 -12.31
C GLU A 110 -7.10 6.25 -12.51
N ARG A 111 -7.67 7.29 -13.13
CA ARG A 111 -7.00 8.58 -13.24
C ARG A 111 -7.17 9.35 -11.93
N ILE A 112 -6.07 9.50 -11.20
CA ILE A 112 -5.98 10.14 -9.87
C ILE A 112 -5.46 11.57 -9.99
#